data_AF-A0A433R8R3-F1
#
_entry.id   AF-A0A433R8R3-F1
#
_cell.length_a   1.000
_cell.length_b   1.000
_cell.length_c   1.000
_cell.angle_alpha   90.00
_cell.angle_beta   90.00
_cell.angle_gamma   90.00
#
_symmetry.space_group_name_H-M   'P 1'
#
loop_
_entity.id
_entity.type
_entity.pdbx_description
1 polymer ?
#
loop_
_entity_poly.entity_id
_entity_poly.type
_entity_poly.pdbx_seq_one_letter_code
_entity_poly.pdbx_strand_id
1 'polypeptide(L)'
;MMSVRKPDVSELHAFILSLPFIREFSLEEAAALHRHIEAVTCEQEEYIVRRGEHSDACYFVYNGAIEIVSKDLIGLDTVVATLDRGRIFGDITLHRDTVRRTSARACKDASLLMINHASFGRIVSEAPSFYNQLIEFSLERQKTTYLRLASIFARLPEETLESLARRAAYLHFPDNWVVTREGVFGDHFYMVVTGTLRATRNGRPLETFQKGDFFGECSLILNQEEPFTVESTTNCEVLTISKRDFQAILQQQNLLPNQFEEIVRIRYADIMRSHPRAVLNTEMPEIESGKKRYHIGVLLAGLIGFAALAYASLGLGLNELLIPAIAVGSFVGPVAFVAYLHARSILTNRPFLLATMFAATAAGGIPIAYWLEELTSGLMDKSPYLNSALTALIEEPAKLIFVFWLLRLRRNRFLMDGIVYGAACGMGFAAFENILYGLNHLHDPGQALNVILFRALFAPFGHGTWTAIAAYGLWQLYVHNQKVVCALCVSLALALHALWDLQVLPSRSYLLQMLLIGALGLYSLQKIVRQGLRDERQSIIALNPELLNRGEEPVTYIDCSECSSTIPFGSHYCPRCGRAVHARENVSF
;
A
#
# COMPACT_ATOMS: atom_id res chain seq x y z
N MET A 1 -43.65 -26.42 -7.52
CA MET A 1 -42.83 -27.02 -6.44
C MET A 1 -42.57 -28.48 -6.77
N MET A 2 -41.43 -28.79 -7.39
CA MET A 2 -40.95 -30.18 -7.43
C MET A 2 -40.37 -30.48 -6.04
N SER A 3 -41.09 -31.21 -5.19
CA SER A 3 -40.49 -31.72 -3.97
C SER A 3 -39.45 -32.76 -4.37
N VAL A 4 -38.17 -32.43 -4.19
CA VAL A 4 -37.11 -33.40 -4.48
C VAL A 4 -37.16 -34.47 -3.40
N ARG A 5 -37.46 -35.71 -3.82
CA ARG A 5 -37.47 -36.89 -2.96
C ARG A 5 -36.06 -37.17 -2.46
N LYS A 6 -35.89 -37.42 -1.16
CA LYS A 6 -34.65 -37.96 -0.60
C LYS A 6 -34.25 -39.22 -1.39
N PRO A 7 -33.01 -39.29 -1.92
CA PRO A 7 -32.58 -40.42 -2.72
C PRO A 7 -32.67 -41.70 -1.89
N ASP A 8 -33.03 -42.82 -2.54
CA ASP A 8 -32.96 -44.10 -1.84
C ASP A 8 -31.52 -44.52 -1.54
N VAL A 9 -31.33 -45.62 -0.79
CA VAL A 9 -29.99 -46.06 -0.38
C VAL A 9 -29.08 -46.36 -1.58
N SER A 10 -29.64 -46.90 -2.66
CA SER A 10 -28.88 -47.26 -3.87
C SER A 10 -28.50 -46.00 -4.67
N GLU A 11 -29.42 -45.05 -4.81
CA GLU A 11 -29.17 -43.75 -5.43
C GLU A 11 -28.13 -42.94 -4.64
N LEU A 12 -28.23 -42.95 -3.30
CA LEU A 12 -27.26 -42.31 -2.42
C LEU A 12 -25.88 -42.96 -2.55
N HIS A 13 -25.82 -44.30 -2.54
CA HIS A 13 -24.58 -45.04 -2.72
C HIS A 13 -23.87 -44.68 -4.02
N ALA A 14 -24.62 -44.67 -5.14
CA ALA A 14 -24.10 -44.27 -6.45
C ALA A 14 -23.63 -42.81 -6.47
N PHE A 15 -24.39 -41.90 -5.84
CA PHE A 15 -24.01 -40.49 -5.75
C PHE A 15 -22.73 -40.26 -4.94
N ILE A 16 -22.63 -40.85 -3.75
CA ILE A 16 -21.44 -40.69 -2.89
C ILE A 16 -20.20 -41.30 -3.55
N LEU A 17 -20.32 -42.46 -4.21
CA LEU A 17 -19.22 -43.04 -4.99
C LEU A 17 -18.81 -42.19 -6.20
N SER A 18 -19.68 -41.31 -6.70
CA SER A 18 -19.34 -40.38 -7.78
C SER A 18 -18.54 -39.17 -7.31
N LEU A 19 -18.41 -38.95 -6.00
CA LEU A 19 -17.67 -37.82 -5.45
C LEU A 19 -16.16 -38.03 -5.66
N PRO A 20 -15.43 -37.01 -6.13
CA PRO A 20 -14.04 -37.18 -6.56
C PRO A 20 -13.05 -37.54 -5.44
N PHE A 21 -13.41 -37.31 -4.17
CA PHE A 21 -12.58 -37.63 -3.01
C PHE A 21 -12.94 -38.98 -2.35
N ILE A 22 -14.03 -39.62 -2.78
CA ILE A 22 -14.46 -40.93 -2.27
C ILE A 22 -13.77 -42.04 -3.09
N ARG A 23 -12.94 -42.84 -2.42
CA ARG A 23 -12.23 -44.00 -2.95
C ARG A 23 -13.00 -45.29 -2.73
N GLU A 24 -13.62 -45.41 -1.56
CA GLU A 24 -14.41 -46.55 -1.15
C GLU A 24 -15.63 -46.08 -0.35
N PHE A 25 -16.76 -46.74 -0.58
CA PHE A 25 -17.99 -46.52 0.16
C PHE A 25 -18.88 -47.75 -0.01
N SER A 26 -19.17 -48.45 1.09
CA SER A 26 -19.96 -49.69 1.04
C SER A 26 -21.47 -49.41 1.04
N LEU A 27 -22.28 -50.39 0.63
CA LEU A 27 -23.74 -50.31 0.76
C LEU A 27 -24.21 -50.23 2.22
N GLU A 28 -23.46 -50.82 3.15
CA GLU A 28 -23.73 -50.73 4.58
C GLU A 28 -23.51 -49.31 5.10
N GLU A 29 -22.41 -48.67 4.72
CA GLU A 29 -22.12 -47.27 5.02
C GLU A 29 -23.14 -46.34 4.36
N ALA A 30 -23.60 -46.65 3.14
CA ALA A 30 -24.68 -45.92 2.48
C ALA A 30 -26.00 -46.03 3.24
N ALA A 31 -26.35 -47.21 3.73
CA ALA A 31 -27.53 -47.41 4.56
C ALA A 31 -27.44 -46.66 5.90
N ALA A 32 -26.24 -46.58 6.48
CA ALA A 32 -25.97 -45.80 7.69
C ALA A 32 -26.10 -44.29 7.41
N LEU A 33 -25.40 -43.79 6.40
CA LEU A 33 -25.45 -42.39 6.00
C LEU A 33 -26.87 -41.95 5.63
N HIS A 34 -27.63 -42.81 4.93
CA HIS A 34 -29.02 -42.55 4.58
C HIS A 34 -29.91 -42.29 5.80
N ARG A 35 -29.64 -42.91 6.97
CA ARG A 35 -30.41 -42.62 8.21
C ARG A 35 -30.15 -41.21 8.75
N HIS A 36 -29.06 -40.59 8.34
CA HIS A 36 -28.55 -39.34 8.90
C HIS A 36 -28.59 -38.14 7.95
N ILE A 37 -28.87 -38.38 6.67
CA ILE A 37 -29.04 -37.35 5.64
C ILE A 37 -30.48 -36.84 5.57
N GLU A 38 -30.63 -35.54 5.38
CA GLU A 38 -31.90 -34.88 5.06
C GLU A 38 -31.81 -34.22 3.67
N ALA A 39 -32.92 -34.20 2.92
CA ALA A 39 -32.97 -33.53 1.61
C ALA A 39 -33.53 -32.11 1.79
N VAL A 40 -32.80 -31.12 1.28
CA VAL A 40 -33.16 -29.69 1.36
C VAL A 40 -33.30 -29.15 -0.06
N THR A 41 -34.33 -28.35 -0.32
CA THR A 41 -34.53 -27.66 -1.60
C THR A 41 -34.38 -26.16 -1.39
N CYS A 42 -33.77 -25.47 -2.36
CA CYS A 42 -33.66 -24.02 -2.35
C CYS A 42 -33.94 -23.45 -3.74
N GLU A 43 -34.57 -22.29 -3.77
CA GLU A 43 -34.91 -21.54 -4.99
C GLU A 43 -33.71 -20.68 -5.45
N GLN A 44 -33.71 -20.28 -6.71
CA GLN A 44 -32.71 -19.35 -7.24
C GLN A 44 -32.57 -18.08 -6.36
N GLU A 45 -31.33 -17.65 -6.12
CA GLU A 45 -30.94 -16.52 -5.24
C GLU A 45 -31.19 -16.73 -3.73
N GLU A 46 -31.75 -17.87 -3.32
CA GLU A 46 -31.96 -18.18 -1.90
C GLU A 46 -30.63 -18.44 -1.19
N TYR A 47 -30.46 -17.85 -0.01
CA TYR A 47 -29.31 -18.11 0.86
C TYR A 47 -29.59 -19.33 1.75
N ILE A 48 -28.77 -20.36 1.59
CA ILE A 48 -28.85 -21.60 2.38
C ILE A 48 -28.22 -21.39 3.76
N VAL A 49 -27.09 -20.68 3.78
CA VAL A 49 -26.42 -20.22 5.02
C VAL A 49 -25.85 -18.83 4.78
N ARG A 50 -25.84 -18.00 5.82
CA ARG A 50 -25.19 -16.69 5.79
C ARG A 50 -23.96 -16.67 6.69
N ARG A 51 -22.96 -15.91 6.28
CA ARG A 51 -21.80 -15.62 7.12
C ARG A 51 -22.24 -15.06 8.48
N GLY A 52 -21.62 -15.54 9.55
CA GLY A 52 -21.91 -15.16 10.92
C GLY A 52 -23.02 -15.97 11.57
N GLU A 53 -23.80 -16.73 10.79
CA GLU A 53 -24.79 -17.65 11.36
C GLU A 53 -24.10 -18.81 12.07
N HIS A 54 -24.71 -19.28 13.14
CA HIS A 54 -24.37 -20.56 13.74
C HIS A 54 -25.10 -21.65 12.97
N SER A 55 -24.35 -22.51 12.30
CA SER A 55 -24.90 -23.69 11.64
C SER A 55 -23.83 -24.75 11.58
N ASP A 56 -24.18 -25.96 11.98
CA ASP A 56 -23.27 -27.08 12.20
C ASP A 56 -23.44 -28.18 11.13
N ALA A 57 -24.20 -27.88 10.08
CA ALA A 57 -24.49 -28.82 8.99
C ALA A 57 -23.44 -28.84 7.87
N CYS A 58 -23.30 -29.97 7.20
CA CYS A 58 -22.58 -30.12 5.94
C CYS A 58 -23.59 -30.40 4.82
N TYR A 59 -23.37 -29.83 3.64
CA TYR A 59 -24.27 -29.96 2.50
C TYR A 59 -23.55 -30.52 1.28
N PHE A 60 -24.19 -31.44 0.57
CA PHE A 60 -23.76 -31.97 -0.72
C PHE A 60 -24.71 -31.47 -1.79
N VAL A 61 -24.18 -30.90 -2.87
CA VAL A 61 -24.98 -30.45 -4.01
C VAL A 61 -25.44 -31.68 -4.80
N TYR A 62 -26.71 -32.04 -4.67
CA TYR A 62 -27.29 -33.18 -5.38
C TYR A 62 -27.73 -32.78 -6.79
N ASN A 63 -28.42 -31.66 -6.94
CA ASN A 63 -28.72 -31.02 -8.23
C ASN A 63 -28.72 -29.50 -8.06
N GLY A 64 -28.46 -28.76 -9.13
CA GLY A 64 -28.41 -27.30 -9.10
C GLY A 64 -26.97 -26.77 -9.14
N ALA A 65 -26.78 -25.53 -8.70
CA ALA A 65 -25.46 -24.93 -8.52
C ALA A 65 -25.52 -23.92 -7.36
N ILE A 66 -24.49 -23.92 -6.52
CA ILE A 66 -24.40 -23.07 -5.31
C ILE A 66 -23.16 -22.19 -5.39
N GLU A 67 -23.33 -20.89 -5.20
CA GLU A 67 -22.23 -19.94 -5.01
C GLU A 67 -21.83 -19.86 -3.55
N ILE A 68 -20.53 -20.01 -3.28
CA ILE A 68 -19.94 -19.69 -1.98
C ILE A 68 -19.43 -18.27 -2.03
N VAL A 69 -20.00 -17.41 -1.21
CA VAL A 69 -19.65 -16.00 -1.11
C VAL A 69 -18.96 -15.76 0.22
N SER A 70 -17.78 -15.17 0.21
CA SER A 70 -17.11 -14.74 1.44
C SER A 70 -16.57 -13.33 1.27
N LYS A 71 -16.14 -12.71 2.37
CA LYS A 71 -15.37 -11.48 2.25
C LYS A 71 -13.89 -11.80 2.21
N ASP A 72 -13.19 -11.20 1.27
CA ASP A 72 -11.73 -11.15 1.27
C ASP A 72 -11.21 -10.34 2.48
N LEU A 73 -9.88 -10.16 2.56
CA LEU A 73 -9.26 -9.39 3.64
C LEU A 73 -9.73 -7.93 3.70
N ILE A 74 -10.19 -7.35 2.58
CA ILE A 74 -10.67 -5.96 2.50
C ILE A 74 -12.19 -5.82 2.65
N GLY A 75 -12.90 -6.92 2.93
CA GLY A 75 -14.32 -6.88 3.27
C GLY A 75 -15.27 -6.96 2.07
N LEU A 76 -14.75 -7.26 0.87
CA LEU A 76 -15.54 -7.38 -0.35
C LEU A 76 -16.13 -8.77 -0.52
N ASP A 77 -17.43 -8.82 -0.80
CA ASP A 77 -18.11 -10.06 -1.19
C ASP A 77 -17.49 -10.59 -2.49
N THR A 78 -16.83 -11.74 -2.37
CA THR A 78 -16.14 -12.45 -3.43
C THR A 78 -16.78 -13.83 -3.54
N VAL A 79 -17.17 -14.20 -4.77
CA VAL A 79 -17.52 -15.58 -5.08
C VAL A 79 -16.24 -16.41 -5.03
N VAL A 80 -16.10 -17.21 -3.97
CA VAL A 80 -14.94 -18.06 -3.71
C VAL A 80 -14.95 -19.25 -4.65
N ALA A 81 -16.14 -19.81 -4.89
CA ALA A 81 -16.37 -20.95 -5.75
C ALA A 81 -17.83 -21.04 -6.18
N THR A 82 -18.07 -21.59 -7.37
CA THR A 82 -19.37 -22.09 -7.80
C THR A 82 -19.34 -23.61 -7.74
N LEU A 83 -20.26 -24.19 -6.99
CA LEU A 83 -20.33 -25.60 -6.65
C LEU A 83 -21.44 -26.28 -7.44
N ASP A 84 -21.07 -27.19 -8.31
CA ASP A 84 -21.96 -28.03 -9.10
C ASP A 84 -22.23 -29.38 -8.41
N ARG A 85 -22.96 -30.27 -9.09
CA ARG A 85 -23.35 -31.58 -8.57
C ARG A 85 -22.12 -32.36 -8.09
N GLY A 86 -22.20 -32.91 -6.88
CA GLY A 86 -21.10 -33.66 -6.25
C GLY A 86 -20.09 -32.80 -5.51
N ARG A 87 -20.29 -31.47 -5.43
CA ARG A 87 -19.51 -30.59 -4.57
C ARG A 87 -20.16 -30.45 -3.20
N ILE A 88 -19.36 -30.08 -2.20
CA ILE A 88 -19.75 -30.00 -0.78
C ILE A 88 -19.68 -28.55 -0.33
N PHE A 89 -20.34 -28.15 0.75
CA PHE A 89 -20.03 -26.93 1.53
C PHE A 89 -20.52 -27.06 2.97
N GLY A 90 -19.99 -26.19 3.84
CA GLY A 90 -20.28 -26.24 5.27
C GLY A 90 -19.48 -27.31 6.04
N ASP A 91 -18.60 -28.02 5.34
CA ASP A 91 -17.65 -29.02 5.83
C ASP A 91 -16.63 -28.50 6.85
N ILE A 92 -16.42 -27.18 6.94
CA ILE A 92 -15.52 -26.58 7.93
C ILE A 92 -16.02 -26.72 9.38
N THR A 93 -17.33 -26.95 9.57
CA THR A 93 -17.94 -27.05 10.90
C THR A 93 -17.82 -28.45 11.51
N LEU A 94 -17.15 -29.37 10.81
CA LEU A 94 -16.87 -30.73 11.26
C LEU A 94 -15.89 -30.80 12.45
N HIS A 95 -15.09 -29.75 12.68
CA HIS A 95 -13.91 -29.90 13.54
C HIS A 95 -13.70 -28.88 14.64
N ARG A 96 -14.19 -27.64 14.58
CA ARG A 96 -13.80 -26.64 15.61
C ARG A 96 -14.63 -25.36 15.71
N ASP A 97 -15.57 -25.07 14.82
CA ASP A 97 -16.28 -23.78 14.82
C ASP A 97 -17.65 -23.92 14.16
N THR A 98 -18.73 -23.53 14.84
CA THR A 98 -20.10 -23.58 14.29
C THR A 98 -20.49 -22.27 13.61
N VAL A 99 -19.64 -21.24 13.67
CA VAL A 99 -19.88 -19.97 13.00
C VAL A 99 -19.50 -20.08 11.52
N ARG A 100 -20.45 -19.77 10.65
CA ARG A 100 -20.24 -19.77 9.20
C ARG A 100 -19.31 -18.62 8.80
N ARG A 101 -18.20 -18.97 8.16
CA ARG A 101 -17.22 -17.99 7.64
C ARG A 101 -17.57 -17.48 6.24
N THR A 102 -18.44 -18.20 5.54
CA THR A 102 -18.90 -17.91 4.18
C THR A 102 -20.42 -18.03 4.12
N SER A 103 -21.04 -17.28 3.22
CA SER A 103 -22.43 -17.48 2.81
C SER A 103 -22.49 -18.48 1.66
N ALA A 104 -23.61 -19.19 1.53
CA ALA A 104 -23.91 -20.03 0.38
C ALA A 104 -25.25 -19.62 -0.22
N ARG A 105 -25.29 -19.37 -1.52
CA ARG A 105 -26.48 -18.91 -2.26
C ARG A 105 -26.72 -19.79 -3.48
N ALA A 106 -27.96 -20.14 -3.76
CA ALA A 106 -28.28 -20.91 -4.96
C ALA A 106 -28.21 -20.04 -6.23
N CYS A 107 -27.46 -20.47 -7.24
CA CYS A 107 -27.43 -19.79 -8.55
C CYS A 107 -28.69 -20.05 -9.38
N LYS A 108 -29.33 -21.18 -9.10
CA LYS A 108 -30.56 -21.70 -9.72
C LYS A 108 -31.19 -22.68 -8.73
N ASP A 109 -32.45 -23.06 -8.95
CA ASP A 109 -33.13 -24.07 -8.14
C ASP A 109 -32.22 -25.29 -7.91
N ALA A 110 -32.03 -25.63 -6.64
CA ALA A 110 -31.09 -26.67 -6.23
C ALA A 110 -31.69 -27.58 -5.17
N SER A 111 -31.14 -28.80 -5.12
CA SER A 111 -31.44 -29.79 -4.09
C SER A 111 -30.14 -30.26 -3.46
N LEU A 112 -30.14 -30.33 -2.14
CA LEU A 112 -28.97 -30.57 -1.31
C LEU A 112 -29.23 -31.77 -0.41
N LEU A 113 -28.17 -32.53 -0.11
CA LEU A 113 -28.18 -33.51 0.96
C LEU A 113 -27.46 -32.91 2.17
N MET A 114 -28.16 -32.81 3.29
CA MET A 114 -27.68 -32.17 4.52
C MET A 114 -27.34 -33.24 5.56
N ILE A 115 -26.19 -33.07 6.23
CA ILE A 115 -25.79 -33.84 7.41
C ILE A 115 -25.57 -32.86 8.56
N ASN A 116 -26.36 -32.99 9.64
CA ASN A 116 -26.21 -32.16 10.83
C ASN A 116 -25.09 -32.65 11.75
N HIS A 117 -24.52 -31.77 12.58
CA HIS A 117 -23.40 -32.15 13.43
C HIS A 117 -23.72 -33.25 14.44
N ALA A 118 -24.94 -33.25 14.98
CA ALA A 118 -25.42 -34.30 15.87
C ALA A 118 -25.36 -35.71 15.24
N SER A 119 -25.41 -35.79 13.90
CA SER A 119 -25.28 -37.04 13.16
C SER A 119 -23.83 -37.49 12.97
N PHE A 120 -22.83 -36.59 13.02
CA PHE A 120 -21.43 -36.96 12.77
C PHE A 120 -20.89 -37.97 13.79
N GLY A 121 -21.24 -37.84 15.07
CA GLY A 121 -20.81 -38.81 16.08
C GLY A 121 -21.24 -40.25 15.74
N ARG A 122 -22.41 -40.42 15.12
CA ARG A 122 -22.91 -41.74 14.67
C ARG A 122 -22.29 -42.17 13.34
N ILE A 123 -22.05 -41.23 12.42
CA ILE A 123 -21.36 -41.50 11.15
C ILE A 123 -19.92 -41.95 11.41
N VAL A 124 -19.22 -41.39 12.41
CA VAL A 124 -17.88 -41.83 12.81
C VAL A 124 -17.87 -43.32 13.20
N SER A 125 -18.90 -43.79 13.90
CA SER A 125 -19.00 -45.19 14.31
C SER A 125 -19.55 -46.12 13.23
N GLU A 126 -20.52 -45.67 12.43
CA GLU A 126 -21.26 -46.51 11.48
C GLU A 126 -20.74 -46.44 10.04
N ALA A 127 -20.00 -45.38 9.68
CA ALA A 127 -19.37 -45.19 8.38
C ALA A 127 -18.00 -44.49 8.51
N PRO A 128 -17.03 -45.13 9.21
CA PRO A 128 -15.73 -44.52 9.52
C PRO A 128 -14.89 -44.22 8.27
N SER A 129 -14.96 -45.03 7.22
CA SER A 129 -14.16 -44.80 6.01
C SER A 129 -14.65 -43.55 5.28
N PHE A 130 -15.97 -43.40 5.11
CA PHE A 130 -16.57 -42.18 4.58
C PHE A 130 -16.20 -40.93 5.40
N TYR A 131 -16.28 -41.02 6.73
CA TYR A 131 -15.96 -39.90 7.62
C TYR A 131 -14.51 -39.42 7.43
N ASN A 132 -13.55 -40.35 7.45
CA ASN A 132 -12.13 -40.00 7.32
C ASN A 132 -11.81 -39.34 5.97
N GLN A 133 -12.39 -39.86 4.88
CA GLN A 133 -12.23 -39.28 3.54
C GLN A 133 -12.86 -37.87 3.44
N LEU A 134 -14.03 -37.67 4.07
CA LEU A 134 -14.68 -36.35 4.13
C LEU A 134 -13.84 -35.33 4.93
N ILE A 135 -13.23 -35.76 6.03
CA ILE A 135 -12.36 -34.90 6.85
C ILE A 135 -11.11 -34.48 6.08
N GLU A 136 -10.43 -35.43 5.43
CA GLU A 136 -9.23 -35.15 4.64
C GLU A 136 -9.54 -34.13 3.53
N PHE A 137 -10.65 -34.33 2.82
CA PHE A 137 -11.14 -33.40 1.80
C PHE A 137 -11.44 -31.98 2.36
N SER A 138 -12.13 -31.91 3.50
CA SER A 138 -12.46 -30.64 4.17
C SER A 138 -11.20 -29.84 4.56
N LEU A 139 -10.18 -30.52 5.10
CA LEU A 139 -8.91 -29.89 5.47
C LEU A 139 -8.15 -29.34 4.25
N GLU A 140 -8.11 -30.07 3.13
CA GLU A 140 -7.50 -29.59 1.90
C GLU A 140 -8.23 -28.36 1.35
N ARG A 141 -9.56 -28.41 1.33
CA ARG A 141 -10.38 -27.31 0.84
C ARG A 141 -10.27 -26.05 1.71
N GLN A 142 -10.13 -26.21 3.03
CA GLN A 142 -9.89 -25.09 3.94
C GLN A 142 -8.60 -24.34 3.56
N LYS A 143 -7.53 -25.08 3.22
CA LYS A 143 -6.27 -24.48 2.74
C LYS A 143 -6.49 -23.74 1.43
N THR A 144 -7.16 -24.34 0.44
CA THR A 144 -7.48 -23.71 -0.85
C THR A 144 -8.27 -22.41 -0.66
N THR A 145 -9.31 -22.45 0.19
CA THR A 145 -10.14 -21.28 0.51
C THR A 145 -9.32 -20.18 1.18
N TYR A 146 -8.47 -20.55 2.13
CA TYR A 146 -7.57 -19.60 2.80
C TYR A 146 -6.57 -18.96 1.83
N LEU A 147 -5.95 -19.77 0.96
CA LEU A 147 -5.05 -19.28 -0.09
C LEU A 147 -5.79 -18.37 -1.09
N ARG A 148 -7.05 -18.65 -1.41
CA ARG A 148 -7.87 -17.80 -2.28
C ARG A 148 -8.20 -16.45 -1.66
N LEU A 149 -8.55 -16.41 -0.36
CA LEU A 149 -9.11 -15.22 0.28
C LEU A 149 -8.10 -14.35 1.04
N ALA A 150 -6.99 -14.93 1.49
CA ALA A 150 -6.11 -14.31 2.48
C ALA A 150 -4.63 -14.39 2.10
N SER A 151 -4.30 -14.56 0.82
CA SER A 151 -2.92 -14.73 0.40
C SER A 151 -2.56 -14.05 -0.92
N ILE A 152 -1.26 -13.88 -1.12
CA ILE A 152 -0.67 -13.46 -2.39
C ILE A 152 -1.00 -14.41 -3.56
N PHE A 153 -1.39 -15.65 -3.26
CA PHE A 153 -1.77 -16.66 -4.24
C PHE A 153 -3.22 -16.56 -4.71
N ALA A 154 -3.98 -15.53 -4.27
CA ALA A 154 -5.41 -15.37 -4.54
C ALA A 154 -5.83 -15.48 -6.02
N ARG A 155 -4.91 -15.29 -6.98
CA ARG A 155 -5.18 -15.38 -8.43
C ARG A 155 -4.61 -16.60 -9.14
N LEU A 156 -4.02 -17.53 -8.41
CA LEU A 156 -3.61 -18.78 -9.04
C LEU A 156 -4.83 -19.54 -9.59
N PRO A 157 -4.71 -20.22 -10.75
CA PRO A 157 -5.75 -21.10 -11.26
C PRO A 157 -6.19 -22.09 -10.17
N GLU A 158 -7.46 -22.49 -10.14
CA GLU A 158 -8.01 -23.38 -9.11
C GLU A 158 -7.16 -24.65 -8.95
N GLU A 159 -6.82 -25.30 -10.07
CA GLU A 159 -5.94 -26.49 -10.07
C GLU A 159 -4.56 -26.23 -9.43
N THR A 160 -4.01 -25.03 -9.63
CA THR A 160 -2.72 -24.63 -9.02
C THR A 160 -2.88 -24.38 -7.53
N LEU A 161 -3.98 -23.74 -7.10
CA LEU A 161 -4.27 -23.55 -5.68
C LEU A 161 -4.52 -24.87 -4.96
N GLU A 162 -5.31 -25.78 -5.54
CA GLU A 162 -5.53 -27.12 -4.99
C GLU A 162 -4.22 -27.89 -4.89
N SER A 163 -3.39 -27.82 -5.93
CA SER A 163 -2.07 -28.44 -5.94
C SER A 163 -1.13 -27.84 -4.89
N LEU A 164 -1.23 -26.53 -4.63
CA LEU A 164 -0.51 -25.86 -3.56
C LEU A 164 -1.04 -26.25 -2.18
N ALA A 165 -2.36 -26.29 -1.99
CA ALA A 165 -3.04 -26.68 -0.76
C ALA A 165 -2.65 -28.09 -0.32
N ARG A 166 -2.56 -29.05 -1.26
CA ARG A 166 -2.08 -30.41 -0.99
C ARG A 166 -0.62 -30.47 -0.51
N ARG A 167 0.22 -29.56 -1.01
CA ARG A 167 1.65 -29.47 -0.65
C ARG A 167 1.92 -28.62 0.59
N ALA A 168 0.93 -27.85 1.03
CA ALA A 168 1.03 -27.01 2.20
C ALA A 168 0.66 -27.78 3.48
N ALA A 169 1.32 -27.49 4.59
CA ALA A 169 1.05 -28.08 5.89
C ALA A 169 0.66 -27.01 6.92
N TYR A 170 -0.20 -27.36 7.87
CA TYR A 170 -0.45 -26.51 9.03
C TYR A 170 0.59 -26.79 10.11
N LEU A 171 1.18 -25.74 10.67
CA LEU A 171 2.01 -25.80 11.86
C LEU A 171 1.39 -24.96 12.97
N HIS A 172 1.44 -25.47 14.19
CA HIS A 172 0.98 -24.77 15.38
C HIS A 172 2.18 -24.35 16.21
N PHE A 173 2.21 -23.07 16.57
CA PHE A 173 3.22 -22.51 17.45
C PHE A 173 2.54 -22.00 18.72
N PRO A 174 2.94 -22.46 19.91
CA PRO A 174 2.47 -21.88 21.16
C PRO A 174 2.97 -20.45 21.29
N ASP A 175 2.42 -19.67 22.22
CA ASP A 175 2.97 -18.36 22.58
C ASP A 175 4.47 -18.44 22.98
N ASN A 176 5.24 -17.41 22.64
CA ASN A 176 6.68 -17.28 22.87
C ASN A 176 7.54 -18.38 22.20
N TRP A 177 7.17 -18.80 21.00
CA TRP A 177 7.91 -19.79 20.22
C TRP A 177 8.69 -19.14 19.06
N VAL A 178 9.95 -19.50 18.92
CA VAL A 178 10.80 -19.03 17.80
C VAL A 178 10.52 -19.87 16.56
N VAL A 179 9.98 -19.25 15.51
CA VAL A 179 9.67 -19.92 14.23
C VAL A 179 10.88 -19.92 13.30
N THR A 180 11.56 -18.77 13.17
CA THR A 180 12.80 -18.63 12.37
C THR A 180 13.80 -17.78 13.13
N ARG A 181 15.09 -17.89 12.81
CA ARG A 181 16.16 -17.10 13.42
C ARG A 181 16.90 -16.27 12.38
N GLU A 182 17.25 -15.04 12.75
CA GLU A 182 18.14 -14.17 11.98
C GLU A 182 19.46 -14.89 11.69
N GLY A 183 19.95 -14.79 10.45
CA GLY A 183 21.24 -15.35 10.03
C GLY A 183 21.20 -16.84 9.70
N VAL A 184 20.03 -17.47 9.65
CA VAL A 184 19.87 -18.88 9.25
C VAL A 184 19.23 -18.95 7.87
N PHE A 185 19.65 -19.90 7.04
CA PHE A 185 18.97 -20.17 5.77
C PHE A 185 17.60 -20.81 6.02
N GLY A 186 16.54 -20.12 5.62
CA GLY A 186 15.19 -20.67 5.60
C GLY A 186 14.98 -21.65 4.44
N ASP A 187 14.26 -22.74 4.72
CA ASP A 187 13.87 -23.77 3.76
C ASP A 187 12.35 -23.90 3.59
N HIS A 188 11.59 -23.02 4.26
CA HIS A 188 10.12 -23.00 4.23
C HIS A 188 9.60 -21.58 4.09
N PHE A 189 8.48 -21.47 3.38
CA PHE A 189 7.62 -20.29 3.36
C PHE A 189 6.55 -20.45 4.44
N TYR A 190 6.16 -19.36 5.11
CA TYR A 190 5.15 -19.37 6.17
C TYR A 190 4.11 -18.29 5.96
N MET A 191 2.85 -18.63 6.18
CA MET A 191 1.72 -17.70 6.10
C MET A 191 0.85 -17.81 7.34
N VAL A 192 0.52 -16.67 7.95
CA VAL A 192 -0.17 -16.63 9.25
C VAL A 192 -1.66 -16.83 9.05
N VAL A 193 -2.23 -17.92 9.55
CA VAL A 193 -3.66 -18.23 9.40
C VAL A 193 -4.44 -17.66 10.58
N THR A 194 -3.92 -17.84 11.80
CA THR A 194 -4.43 -17.24 13.03
C THR A 194 -3.28 -16.88 13.98
N GLY A 195 -3.53 -15.95 14.90
CA GLY A 195 -2.55 -15.48 15.88
C GLY A 195 -1.72 -14.28 15.39
N THR A 196 -0.71 -13.92 16.17
CA THR A 196 0.19 -12.80 15.88
C THR A 196 1.64 -13.20 16.16
N LEU A 197 2.52 -12.93 15.19
CA LEU A 197 3.96 -13.10 15.32
C LEU A 197 4.67 -11.75 15.29
N ARG A 198 5.90 -11.70 15.79
CA ARG A 198 6.76 -10.51 15.82
C ARG A 198 8.10 -10.83 15.17
N ALA A 199 8.52 -9.95 14.26
CA ALA A 199 9.88 -9.92 13.72
C ALA A 199 10.79 -9.08 14.63
N THR A 200 11.97 -9.60 14.94
CA THR A 200 13.04 -8.87 15.65
C THR A 200 14.34 -8.98 14.87
N ARG A 201 15.10 -7.88 14.80
CA ARG A 201 16.43 -7.85 14.14
C ARG A 201 17.42 -7.17 15.05
N ASN A 202 18.55 -7.82 15.33
CA ASN A 202 19.53 -7.38 16.33
C ASN A 202 18.84 -7.05 17.68
N GLY A 203 17.88 -7.88 18.11
CA GLY A 203 17.11 -7.70 19.34
C GLY A 203 16.12 -6.53 19.35
N ARG A 204 16.01 -5.75 18.26
CA ARG A 204 15.03 -4.65 18.14
C ARG A 204 13.77 -5.15 17.43
N PRO A 205 12.57 -4.83 17.95
CA PRO A 205 11.33 -5.13 17.25
C PRO A 205 11.31 -4.40 15.92
N LEU A 206 11.03 -5.14 14.85
CA LEU A 206 10.83 -4.60 13.52
C LEU A 206 9.34 -4.40 13.27
N GLU A 207 8.59 -5.50 13.21
CA GLU A 207 7.21 -5.52 12.74
C GLU A 207 6.44 -6.72 13.33
N THR A 208 5.11 -6.72 13.19
CA THR A 208 4.23 -7.83 13.62
C THR A 208 3.52 -8.43 12.42
N PHE A 209 3.45 -9.75 12.33
CA PHE A 209 2.68 -10.49 11.32
C PHE A 209 1.33 -10.92 11.87
N GLN A 210 0.28 -10.63 11.10
CA GLN A 210 -1.10 -11.02 11.39
C GLN A 210 -1.67 -11.88 10.27
N LYS A 211 -2.93 -12.29 10.40
CA LYS A 211 -3.62 -13.15 9.44
C LYS A 211 -3.40 -12.70 7.98
N GLY A 212 -2.98 -13.59 7.09
CA GLY A 212 -2.72 -13.27 5.68
C GLY A 212 -1.36 -12.63 5.38
N ASP A 213 -0.65 -12.15 6.40
CA ASP A 213 0.77 -11.88 6.25
C ASP A 213 1.56 -13.19 6.12
N PHE A 214 2.78 -13.07 5.60
CA PHE A 214 3.68 -14.19 5.41
C PHE A 214 5.14 -13.77 5.66
N PHE A 215 6.02 -14.75 5.86
CA PHE A 215 7.47 -14.56 6.02
C PHE A 215 8.24 -15.80 5.49
N GLY A 216 9.58 -15.70 5.45
CA GLY A 216 10.48 -16.74 4.93
C GLY A 216 10.73 -16.65 3.42
N GLU A 217 10.01 -15.77 2.71
CA GLU A 217 10.16 -15.56 1.26
C GLU A 217 11.58 -15.13 0.87
N CYS A 218 12.26 -14.37 1.74
CA CYS A 218 13.58 -13.81 1.48
C CYS A 218 14.60 -14.92 1.17
N SER A 219 14.69 -15.94 2.03
CA SER A 219 15.61 -17.06 1.84
C SER A 219 15.31 -17.89 0.60
N LEU A 220 14.04 -17.98 0.22
CA LEU A 220 13.61 -18.80 -0.90
C LEU A 220 13.83 -18.13 -2.25
N ILE A 221 13.63 -16.82 -2.33
CA ILE A 221 13.71 -16.03 -3.57
C ILE A 221 15.14 -15.55 -3.81
N LEU A 222 15.78 -14.99 -2.78
CA LEU A 222 17.10 -14.37 -2.91
C LEU A 222 18.24 -15.33 -2.65
N ASN A 223 17.94 -16.53 -2.13
CA ASN A 223 18.92 -17.49 -1.66
C ASN A 223 19.90 -16.86 -0.66
N GLN A 224 19.36 -16.11 0.31
CA GLN A 224 20.09 -15.46 1.40
C GLN A 224 19.63 -16.00 2.76
N GLU A 225 20.31 -15.61 3.83
CA GLU A 225 19.88 -15.90 5.20
C GLU A 225 18.64 -15.09 5.59
N GLU A 226 17.88 -15.61 6.56
CA GLU A 226 16.74 -14.91 7.12
C GLU A 226 17.17 -13.57 7.75
N PRO A 227 16.53 -12.45 7.36
CA PRO A 227 16.96 -11.11 7.75
C PRO A 227 16.53 -10.70 9.16
N PHE A 228 15.69 -11.51 9.82
CA PHE A 228 15.18 -11.29 11.16
C PHE A 228 14.76 -12.62 11.81
N THR A 229 14.66 -12.60 13.13
CA THR A 229 14.04 -13.67 13.92
C THR A 229 12.54 -13.44 13.97
N VAL A 230 11.74 -14.51 13.85
CA VAL A 230 10.28 -14.45 13.96
C VAL A 230 9.82 -15.28 15.15
N GLU A 231 9.05 -14.67 16.04
CA GLU A 231 8.56 -15.29 17.27
C GLU A 231 7.05 -15.12 17.40
N SER A 232 6.33 -16.15 17.86
CA SER A 232 4.91 -16.03 18.18
C SER A 232 4.68 -15.22 19.46
N THR A 233 3.66 -14.36 19.43
CA THR A 233 3.21 -13.55 20.59
C THR A 233 1.83 -13.96 21.10
N THR A 234 1.22 -14.93 20.41
CA THR A 234 0.00 -15.63 20.79
C THR A 234 0.15 -17.07 20.32
N ASN A 235 -0.80 -17.94 20.67
CA ASN A 235 -0.94 -19.21 19.93
C ASN A 235 -1.20 -18.89 18.46
N CYS A 236 -0.40 -19.46 17.57
CA CYS A 236 -0.45 -19.21 16.13
C CYS A 236 -0.67 -20.51 15.37
N GLU A 237 -1.48 -20.43 14.31
CA GLU A 237 -1.55 -21.43 13.26
C GLU A 237 -0.98 -20.80 11.99
N VAL A 238 -0.02 -21.47 11.37
CA VAL A 238 0.58 -21.02 10.12
C VAL A 238 0.46 -22.11 9.06
N LEU A 239 0.27 -21.69 7.82
CA LEU A 239 0.39 -22.55 6.65
C LEU A 239 1.85 -22.47 6.16
N THR A 240 2.49 -23.62 5.94
CA THR A 240 3.87 -23.69 5.47
C THR A 240 4.00 -24.45 4.16
N ILE A 241 4.96 -24.04 3.32
CA ILE A 241 5.28 -24.64 2.02
C ILE A 241 6.80 -24.82 1.95
N SER A 242 7.27 -26.01 1.57
CA SER A 242 8.70 -26.28 1.43
C SER A 242 9.35 -25.44 0.31
N LYS A 243 10.65 -25.17 0.39
CA LYS A 243 11.43 -24.48 -0.65
C LYS A 243 11.24 -25.12 -2.03
N ARG A 244 11.27 -26.45 -2.09
CA ARG A 244 11.10 -27.23 -3.32
C ARG A 244 9.74 -26.95 -3.95
N ASP A 245 8.68 -27.04 -3.16
CA ASP A 245 7.31 -26.85 -3.64
C ASP A 245 7.03 -25.39 -4.01
N PHE A 246 7.54 -24.46 -3.21
CA PHE A 246 7.45 -23.03 -3.45
C PHE A 246 8.12 -22.66 -4.79
N GLN A 247 9.36 -23.11 -5.02
CA GLN A 247 10.09 -22.86 -6.26
C GLN A 247 9.38 -23.48 -7.48
N ALA A 248 8.82 -24.69 -7.34
CA ALA A 248 8.07 -25.31 -8.41
C ALA A 248 6.84 -24.48 -8.82
N ILE A 249 6.16 -23.84 -7.86
CA ILE A 249 5.00 -22.98 -8.12
C ILE A 249 5.43 -21.67 -8.78
N LEU A 250 6.53 -21.06 -8.32
CA LEU A 250 7.08 -19.86 -8.96
C LEU A 250 7.46 -20.10 -10.43
N GLN A 251 7.99 -21.28 -10.75
CA GLN A 251 8.36 -21.63 -12.13
C GLN A 251 7.15 -21.84 -13.05
N GLN A 252 5.99 -22.22 -12.49
CA GLN A 252 4.76 -22.46 -13.25
C GLN A 252 3.96 -21.18 -13.53
N GLN A 253 4.27 -20.07 -12.86
CA GLN A 253 3.42 -18.87 -12.84
C GLN A 253 4.22 -17.63 -13.21
N ASN A 254 3.86 -16.96 -14.31
CA ASN A 254 4.65 -15.85 -14.85
C ASN A 254 4.63 -14.58 -13.98
N LEU A 255 3.54 -14.33 -13.25
CA LEU A 255 3.35 -13.08 -12.48
C LEU A 255 3.78 -13.19 -11.00
N LEU A 256 3.72 -14.40 -10.45
CA LEU A 256 3.93 -14.65 -9.04
C LEU A 256 5.37 -14.33 -8.57
N PRO A 257 6.45 -14.64 -9.34
CA PRO A 257 7.80 -14.20 -9.01
C PRO A 257 7.90 -12.67 -8.87
N ASN A 258 7.29 -11.91 -9.77
CA ASN A 258 7.32 -10.44 -9.74
C ASN A 258 6.62 -9.88 -8.48
N GLN A 259 5.50 -10.47 -8.07
CA GLN A 259 4.81 -10.11 -6.82
C GLN A 259 5.72 -10.31 -5.62
N PHE A 260 6.37 -11.47 -5.55
CA PHE A 260 7.26 -11.84 -4.46
C PHE A 260 8.54 -10.99 -4.43
N GLU A 261 9.16 -10.73 -5.58
CA GLU A 261 10.30 -9.82 -5.70
C GLU A 261 9.94 -8.40 -5.27
N GLU A 262 8.74 -7.91 -5.61
CA GLU A 262 8.29 -6.58 -5.18
C GLU A 262 8.06 -6.54 -3.65
N ILE A 263 7.50 -7.59 -3.05
CA ILE A 263 7.38 -7.68 -1.58
C ILE A 263 8.74 -7.72 -0.91
N VAL A 264 9.68 -8.52 -1.43
CA VAL A 264 11.05 -8.58 -0.93
C VAL A 264 11.72 -7.21 -1.04
N ARG A 265 11.51 -6.48 -2.15
CA ARG A 265 12.00 -5.11 -2.34
C ARG A 265 11.39 -4.12 -1.35
N ILE A 266 10.11 -4.31 -0.99
CA ILE A 266 9.43 -3.46 -0.01
C ILE A 266 9.94 -3.71 1.40
N ARG A 267 9.99 -4.97 1.82
CA ARG A 267 10.35 -5.37 3.20
C ARG A 267 11.85 -5.32 3.46
N TYR A 268 12.67 -5.61 2.45
CA TYR A 268 14.12 -5.79 2.57
C TYR A 268 14.91 -4.84 1.66
N ALA A 269 14.50 -3.58 1.59
CA ALA A 269 15.14 -2.57 0.74
C ALA A 269 16.67 -2.45 0.96
N ASP A 270 17.15 -2.64 2.20
CA ASP A 270 18.58 -2.61 2.52
C ASP A 270 19.36 -3.77 1.89
N ILE A 271 18.72 -4.93 1.70
CA ILE A 271 19.28 -6.15 1.12
C ILE A 271 19.20 -6.10 -0.41
N MET A 272 18.15 -5.48 -0.95
CA MET A 272 17.88 -5.39 -2.39
C MET A 272 18.60 -4.27 -3.15
N ARG A 273 19.47 -3.47 -2.51
CA ARG A 273 20.17 -2.35 -3.16
C ARG A 273 21.01 -2.76 -4.39
N SER A 274 21.39 -4.03 -4.50
CA SER A 274 22.20 -4.57 -5.61
C SER A 274 21.41 -5.28 -6.71
N HIS A 275 20.08 -5.44 -6.58
CA HIS A 275 19.28 -6.25 -7.51
C HIS A 275 18.46 -5.37 -8.48
N PRO A 276 18.62 -5.53 -9.82
CA PRO A 276 17.85 -4.79 -10.81
C PRO A 276 16.34 -4.97 -10.63
N ARG A 277 15.55 -3.97 -11.00
CA ARG A 277 14.09 -4.10 -11.03
C ARG A 277 13.67 -4.82 -12.31
N ALA A 278 12.92 -5.91 -12.18
CA ALA A 278 12.21 -6.49 -13.31
C ALA A 278 11.28 -5.42 -13.90
N VAL A 279 11.48 -5.08 -15.16
CA VAL A 279 10.61 -4.12 -15.86
C VAL A 279 9.35 -4.87 -16.22
N LEU A 280 8.23 -4.53 -15.58
CA LEU A 280 6.92 -4.97 -16.05
C LEU A 280 6.65 -4.26 -17.39
N ASN A 281 6.70 -5.03 -18.48
CA ASN A 281 6.47 -4.54 -19.84
C ASN A 281 4.98 -4.31 -20.17
N THR A 282 4.09 -4.47 -19.20
CA THR A 282 2.67 -4.22 -19.39
C THR A 282 2.39 -2.74 -19.36
N GLU A 283 1.63 -2.22 -20.34
CA GLU A 283 1.07 -0.89 -20.25
C GLU A 283 0.21 -0.81 -18.99
N MET A 284 0.56 0.14 -18.13
CA MET A 284 -0.07 0.30 -16.84
C MET A 284 -1.32 1.15 -16.97
N PRO A 285 -2.48 0.73 -16.43
CA PRO A 285 -3.67 1.57 -16.42
C PRO A 285 -3.37 2.86 -15.65
N GLU A 286 -4.05 3.93 -16.05
CA GLU A 286 -3.95 5.22 -15.38
C GLU A 286 -4.65 5.16 -14.01
N ILE A 287 -3.89 4.79 -12.99
CA ILE A 287 -4.30 4.98 -11.60
C ILE A 287 -4.02 6.45 -11.25
N GLU A 288 -5.08 7.25 -11.17
CA GLU A 288 -5.02 8.62 -10.65
C GLU A 288 -4.81 8.63 -9.13
N SER A 289 -4.64 9.79 -8.51
CA SER A 289 -4.69 9.84 -7.04
C SER A 289 -6.14 9.99 -6.58
N GLY A 290 -6.49 9.45 -5.41
CA GLY A 290 -7.79 9.73 -4.78
C GLY A 290 -7.94 11.17 -4.28
N LYS A 291 -6.88 11.98 -4.37
CA LYS A 291 -6.85 13.35 -3.87
C LYS A 291 -7.38 14.26 -4.97
N LYS A 292 -8.68 14.58 -4.90
CA LYS A 292 -9.33 15.59 -5.75
C LYS A 292 -8.51 16.89 -5.75
N ARG A 293 -8.73 17.79 -6.73
CA ARG A 293 -7.97 19.04 -6.97
C ARG A 293 -8.03 20.08 -5.82
N TYR A 294 -7.84 19.69 -4.57
CA TYR A 294 -7.92 20.50 -3.37
C TYR A 294 -6.86 21.61 -3.34
N HIS A 295 -5.73 21.42 -4.04
CA HIS A 295 -4.72 22.46 -4.24
C HIS A 295 -5.29 23.72 -4.90
N ILE A 296 -6.29 23.58 -5.79
CA ILE A 296 -7.01 24.72 -6.38
C ILE A 296 -7.83 25.43 -5.30
N GLY A 297 -8.52 24.67 -4.45
CA GLY A 297 -9.27 25.23 -3.32
C GLY A 297 -8.37 25.98 -2.33
N VAL A 298 -7.21 25.39 -1.98
CA VAL A 298 -6.19 26.03 -1.13
C VAL A 298 -5.67 27.33 -1.75
N LEU A 299 -5.36 27.31 -3.05
CA LEU A 299 -4.90 28.49 -3.77
C LEU A 299 -5.96 29.60 -3.80
N LEU A 300 -7.19 29.28 -4.19
CA LEU A 300 -8.28 30.26 -4.29
C LEU A 300 -8.64 30.84 -2.92
N ALA A 301 -8.79 29.99 -1.91
CA ALA A 301 -9.07 30.44 -0.55
C ALA A 301 -7.94 31.33 0.00
N GLY A 302 -6.69 30.95 -0.24
CA GLY A 302 -5.52 31.74 0.13
C GLY A 302 -5.46 33.09 -0.58
N LEU A 303 -5.68 33.12 -1.90
CA LEU A 303 -5.70 34.36 -2.68
C LEU A 303 -6.83 35.30 -2.27
N ILE A 304 -8.04 34.77 -2.02
CA ILE A 304 -9.17 35.56 -1.52
C ILE A 304 -8.84 36.12 -0.14
N GLY A 305 -8.30 35.30 0.78
CA GLY A 305 -7.90 35.74 2.11
C GLY A 305 -6.82 36.83 2.07
N PHE A 306 -5.80 36.64 1.23
CA PHE A 306 -4.75 37.64 1.01
C PHE A 306 -5.31 38.94 0.45
N ALA A 307 -6.15 38.88 -0.59
CA ALA A 307 -6.74 40.05 -1.21
C ALA A 307 -7.66 40.81 -0.23
N ALA A 308 -8.42 40.11 0.60
CA ALA A 308 -9.26 40.72 1.62
C ALA A 308 -8.43 41.46 2.68
N LEU A 309 -7.36 40.84 3.19
CA LEU A 309 -6.46 41.46 4.16
C LEU A 309 -5.68 42.64 3.56
N ALA A 310 -5.20 42.50 2.33
CA ALA A 310 -4.51 43.55 1.59
C ALA A 310 -5.44 44.76 1.34
N TYR A 311 -6.68 44.51 0.91
CA TYR A 311 -7.68 45.57 0.72
C TYR A 311 -8.08 46.23 2.04
N ALA A 312 -8.26 45.46 3.11
CA ALA A 312 -8.57 46.03 4.42
C ALA A 312 -7.41 46.90 4.95
N SER A 313 -6.16 46.49 4.72
CA SER A 313 -4.99 47.27 5.07
C SER A 313 -4.84 48.54 4.22
N LEU A 314 -4.85 48.45 2.89
CA LEU A 314 -4.60 49.58 1.99
C LEU A 314 -5.84 50.45 1.73
N GLY A 315 -6.99 49.80 1.50
CA GLY A 315 -8.22 50.46 1.08
C GLY A 315 -9.05 50.99 2.24
N LEU A 316 -9.06 50.31 3.39
CA LEU A 316 -9.80 50.73 4.59
C LEU A 316 -8.92 51.38 5.66
N GLY A 317 -7.59 51.43 5.46
CA GLY A 317 -6.63 52.03 6.40
C GLY A 317 -6.42 51.23 7.69
N LEU A 318 -6.79 49.95 7.72
CA LEU A 318 -6.61 49.08 8.88
C LEU A 318 -5.19 48.52 8.93
N ASN A 319 -4.24 49.36 9.34
CA ASN A 319 -2.80 49.05 9.31
C ASN A 319 -2.41 47.80 10.13
N GLU A 320 -3.17 47.46 11.18
CA GLU A 320 -2.92 46.24 11.97
C GLU A 320 -3.08 44.95 11.17
N LEU A 321 -3.80 45.00 10.03
CA LEU A 321 -3.98 43.87 9.13
C LEU A 321 -2.83 43.67 8.13
N LEU A 322 -1.84 44.58 8.09
CA LEU A 322 -0.69 44.46 7.19
C LEU A 322 0.17 43.22 7.51
N ILE A 323 0.49 42.98 8.78
CA ILE A 323 1.29 41.81 9.20
C ILE A 323 0.52 40.50 8.90
N PRO A 324 -0.77 40.37 9.24
CA PRO A 324 -1.59 39.24 8.77
C PRO A 324 -1.62 39.09 7.24
N ALA A 325 -1.70 40.17 6.47
CA ALA A 325 -1.68 40.12 5.01
C ALA A 325 -0.34 39.58 4.48
N ILE A 326 0.79 40.07 5.02
CA ILE A 326 2.13 39.58 4.70
C ILE A 326 2.24 38.09 5.04
N ALA A 327 1.79 37.68 6.22
CA ALA A 327 1.83 36.29 6.66
C ALA A 327 1.01 35.38 5.74
N VAL A 328 -0.25 35.72 5.46
CA VAL A 328 -1.11 34.91 4.57
C VAL A 328 -0.50 34.85 3.16
N GLY A 329 -0.17 35.99 2.57
CA GLY A 329 0.38 36.06 1.20
C GLY A 329 1.68 35.27 1.04
N SER A 330 2.52 35.25 2.07
CA SER A 330 3.78 34.49 2.07
C SER A 330 3.57 32.97 2.02
N PHE A 331 2.43 32.46 2.48
CA PHE A 331 2.12 31.02 2.52
C PHE A 331 1.28 30.52 1.33
N VAL A 332 0.48 31.39 0.67
CA VAL A 332 -0.46 30.96 -0.38
C VAL A 332 0.23 30.16 -1.48
N GLY A 333 1.26 30.73 -2.12
CA GLY A 333 2.02 30.08 -3.20
C GLY A 333 2.74 28.81 -2.73
N PRO A 334 3.57 28.89 -1.67
CA PRO A 334 4.26 27.73 -1.10
C PRO A 334 3.34 26.55 -0.74
N VAL A 335 2.25 26.80 -0.01
CA VAL A 335 1.32 25.74 0.40
C VAL A 335 0.56 25.17 -0.80
N ALA A 336 0.12 26.01 -1.75
CA ALA A 336 -0.55 25.55 -2.95
C ALA A 336 0.35 24.65 -3.83
N PHE A 337 1.63 24.97 -3.96
CA PHE A 337 2.59 24.15 -4.72
C PHE A 337 2.85 22.79 -4.07
N VAL A 338 3.06 22.77 -2.75
CA VAL A 338 3.22 21.51 -2.00
C VAL A 338 1.94 20.68 -2.09
N ALA A 339 0.78 21.32 -1.96
CA ALA A 339 -0.52 20.67 -2.13
C ALA A 339 -0.69 20.10 -3.54
N TYR A 340 -0.24 20.79 -4.59
CA TYR A 340 -0.25 20.31 -5.97
C TYR A 340 0.57 19.02 -6.14
N LEU A 341 1.82 18.99 -5.65
CA LEU A 341 2.65 17.79 -5.74
C LEU A 341 2.11 16.65 -4.89
N HIS A 342 1.66 16.95 -3.67
CA HIS A 342 1.03 15.96 -2.79
C HIS A 342 -0.26 15.40 -3.40
N ALA A 343 -1.07 16.21 -4.08
CA ALA A 343 -2.26 15.76 -4.79
C ALA A 343 -1.94 14.83 -5.95
N ARG A 344 -0.74 14.87 -6.55
CA ARG A 344 -0.37 13.96 -7.64
C ARG A 344 0.11 12.60 -7.13
N SER A 345 0.78 12.57 -5.99
CA SER A 345 1.22 11.31 -5.38
C SER A 345 0.05 10.40 -5.03
N ILE A 346 0.16 9.11 -5.36
CA ILE A 346 -0.88 8.11 -5.11
C ILE A 346 -0.74 7.59 -3.68
N LEU A 347 0.49 7.20 -3.28
CA LEU A 347 0.73 6.47 -2.02
C LEU A 347 1.13 7.35 -0.84
N THR A 348 1.49 8.61 -1.07
CA THR A 348 1.98 9.52 -0.01
C THR A 348 0.78 10.12 0.72
N ASN A 349 0.44 9.71 1.95
CA ASN A 349 -0.65 10.34 2.70
C ASN A 349 -0.29 10.53 4.18
N ARG A 350 0.66 11.43 4.45
CA ARG A 350 1.12 11.74 5.81
C ARG A 350 1.15 13.25 6.03
N PRO A 351 -0.03 13.89 6.21
CA PRO A 351 -0.13 15.34 6.28
C PRO A 351 0.66 15.93 7.45
N PHE A 352 0.72 15.25 8.59
CA PHE A 352 1.50 15.70 9.74
C PHE A 352 3.00 15.74 9.44
N LEU A 353 3.55 14.69 8.81
CA LEU A 353 4.94 14.67 8.40
C LEU A 353 5.23 15.75 7.36
N LEU A 354 4.30 15.97 6.42
CA LEU A 354 4.42 17.02 5.40
C LEU A 354 4.49 18.41 6.04
N ALA A 355 3.59 18.71 6.98
CA ALA A 355 3.59 19.96 7.73
C ALA A 355 4.86 20.11 8.59
N THR A 356 5.34 19.02 9.19
CA THR A 356 6.59 19.00 9.97
C THR A 356 7.79 19.33 9.09
N MET A 357 7.91 18.72 7.90
CA MET A 357 9.00 19.00 6.96
C MET A 357 8.96 20.44 6.44
N PHE A 358 7.76 20.99 6.24
CA PHE A 358 7.54 22.39 5.86
C PHE A 358 7.98 23.35 6.97
N ALA A 359 7.60 23.08 8.23
CA ALA A 359 7.94 23.95 9.36
C ALA A 359 9.40 23.80 9.82
N ALA A 360 9.99 22.61 9.69
CA ALA A 360 11.34 22.33 10.18
C ALA A 360 12.41 23.15 9.45
N THR A 361 12.24 23.44 8.16
CA THR A 361 13.18 24.29 7.41
C THR A 361 13.12 25.75 7.84
N ALA A 362 11.98 26.22 8.34
CA ALA A 362 11.89 27.54 8.94
C ALA A 362 12.60 27.60 10.30
N ALA A 363 12.34 26.60 11.15
CA ALA A 363 12.86 26.57 12.51
C ALA A 363 14.38 26.29 12.57
N GLY A 364 14.92 25.52 11.62
CA GLY A 364 16.36 25.18 11.61
C GLY A 364 17.09 25.59 10.34
N GLY A 365 16.47 25.46 9.16
CA GLY A 365 17.12 25.78 7.89
C GLY A 365 17.48 27.26 7.74
N ILE A 366 16.57 28.17 8.08
CA ILE A 366 16.82 29.62 8.01
C ILE A 366 17.91 30.06 9.00
N PRO A 367 17.87 29.70 10.30
CA PRO A 367 18.96 30.05 11.21
C PRO A 367 20.32 29.49 10.79
N ILE A 368 20.36 28.27 10.25
CA ILE A 368 21.60 27.66 9.73
C ILE A 368 22.12 28.47 8.53
N ALA A 369 21.24 28.82 7.57
CA ALA A 369 21.63 29.60 6.41
C ALA A 369 22.16 30.98 6.82
N TYR A 370 21.43 31.70 7.68
CA TYR A 370 21.83 33.00 8.20
C TYR A 370 23.20 32.97 8.90
N TRP A 371 23.42 31.98 9.77
CA TRP A 371 24.71 31.83 10.46
C TRP A 371 25.88 31.55 9.50
N LEU A 372 25.64 30.74 8.47
CA LEU A 372 26.64 30.45 7.43
C LEU A 372 26.93 31.66 6.54
N GLU A 373 25.91 32.46 6.22
CA GLU A 373 26.07 33.73 5.50
C GLU A 373 26.89 34.74 6.30
N GLU A 374 26.62 34.87 7.60
CA GLU A 374 27.39 35.75 8.49
C GLU A 374 28.88 35.34 8.53
N LEU A 375 29.16 34.05 8.61
CA LEU A 375 30.53 33.51 8.59
C LEU A 375 31.24 33.75 7.24
N THR A 376 30.48 33.80 6.14
CA THR A 376 31.01 33.96 4.77
C THR A 376 30.89 35.39 4.24
N SER A 377 30.38 36.32 5.03
CA SER A 377 30.16 37.73 4.69
C SER A 377 31.38 38.41 4.06
N GLY A 378 32.59 38.20 4.60
CA GLY A 378 33.83 38.76 4.04
C GLY A 378 34.22 38.24 2.64
N LEU A 379 33.59 37.16 2.17
CA LEU A 379 33.71 36.67 0.78
C LEU A 379 32.58 37.21 -0.11
N MET A 380 31.40 37.50 0.46
CA MET A 380 30.19 37.94 -0.23
C MET A 380 30.21 39.43 -0.65
N ASP A 381 31.31 40.16 -0.50
CA ASP A 381 31.44 41.54 -1.01
C ASP A 381 32.32 41.66 -2.27
N LYS A 382 32.82 40.53 -2.78
CA LYS A 382 33.83 40.55 -3.86
C LYS A 382 33.24 40.59 -5.27
N SER A 383 32.08 39.97 -5.51
CA SER A 383 31.50 39.87 -6.85
C SER A 383 30.05 39.39 -6.81
N PRO A 384 29.12 39.97 -7.60
CA PRO A 384 27.72 39.51 -7.65
C PRO A 384 27.59 38.04 -8.09
N TYR A 385 28.54 37.54 -8.89
CA TYR A 385 28.60 36.13 -9.30
C TYR A 385 28.97 35.21 -8.14
N LEU A 386 29.91 35.63 -7.29
CA LEU A 386 30.32 34.86 -6.13
C LEU A 386 29.22 34.85 -5.08
N ASN A 387 28.52 35.97 -4.91
CA ASN A 387 27.45 36.11 -3.93
C ASN A 387 26.30 35.17 -4.23
N SER A 388 25.78 35.19 -5.47
CA SER A 388 24.64 34.33 -5.81
C SER A 388 25.01 32.84 -5.79
N ALA A 389 26.26 32.50 -6.13
CA ALA A 389 26.77 31.14 -5.99
C ALA A 389 26.91 30.69 -4.51
N LEU A 390 27.40 31.57 -3.63
CA LEU A 390 27.52 31.29 -2.20
C LEU A 390 26.15 31.15 -1.52
N THR A 391 25.19 32.04 -1.82
CA THR A 391 23.81 31.94 -1.33
C THR A 391 23.22 30.57 -1.69
N ALA A 392 23.33 30.15 -2.96
CA ALA A 392 22.84 28.83 -3.37
C ALA A 392 23.54 27.68 -2.63
N LEU A 393 24.87 27.76 -2.44
CA LEU A 393 25.68 26.75 -1.75
C LEU A 393 25.39 26.68 -0.25
N ILE A 394 24.87 27.75 0.36
CA ILE A 394 24.50 27.80 1.77
C ILE A 394 23.06 27.30 1.95
N GLU A 395 22.13 27.88 1.20
CA GLU A 395 20.71 27.65 1.43
C GLU A 395 20.23 26.25 1.02
N GLU A 396 20.65 25.73 -0.14
CA GLU A 396 20.15 24.42 -0.59
C GLU A 396 20.61 23.29 0.35
N PRO A 397 21.89 23.22 0.78
CA PRO A 397 22.29 22.26 1.80
C PRO A 397 21.55 22.44 3.13
N ALA A 398 21.30 23.68 3.59
CA ALA A 398 20.54 23.94 4.81
C ALA A 398 19.11 23.36 4.75
N LYS A 399 18.46 23.41 3.58
CA LYS A 399 17.15 22.77 3.33
C LYS A 399 17.28 21.24 3.23
N LEU A 400 18.30 20.74 2.54
CA LEU A 400 18.49 19.32 2.24
C LEU A 400 18.85 18.46 3.45
N ILE A 401 19.41 19.03 4.53
CA ILE A 401 19.68 18.29 5.78
C ILE A 401 18.42 17.60 6.31
N PHE A 402 17.26 18.25 6.22
CA PHE A 402 15.98 17.68 6.66
C PHE A 402 15.52 16.54 5.76
N VAL A 403 15.66 16.68 4.43
CA VAL A 403 15.38 15.62 3.46
C VAL A 403 16.30 14.42 3.69
N PHE A 404 17.58 14.66 3.95
CA PHE A 404 18.55 13.61 4.25
C PHE A 404 18.19 12.84 5.53
N TRP A 405 17.78 13.56 6.59
CA TRP A 405 17.26 12.94 7.81
C TRP A 405 16.01 12.09 7.52
N LEU A 406 15.08 12.61 6.75
CA LEU A 406 13.85 11.93 6.37
C LEU A 406 14.10 10.64 5.57
N LEU A 407 15.02 10.67 4.60
CA LEU A 407 15.37 9.52 3.76
C LEU A 407 16.04 8.40 4.57
N ARG A 408 16.72 8.73 5.68
CA ARG A 408 17.24 7.71 6.63
C ARG A 408 16.13 6.93 7.33
N LEU A 409 14.90 7.44 7.38
CA LEU A 409 13.77 6.72 7.94
C LEU A 409 13.27 5.67 6.92
N ARG A 410 13.23 4.40 7.33
CA ARG A 410 12.92 3.22 6.47
C ARG A 410 11.62 3.31 5.64
N ARG A 411 10.71 4.22 5.97
CA ARG A 411 9.35 4.31 5.41
C ARG A 411 9.19 5.22 4.18
N ASN A 412 10.27 5.84 3.68
CA ASN A 412 10.25 6.83 2.59
C ASN A 412 11.00 6.35 1.34
N ARG A 413 10.58 5.21 0.79
CA ARG A 413 11.24 4.57 -0.35
C ARG A 413 10.78 5.11 -1.71
N PHE A 414 9.59 5.68 -1.81
CA PHE A 414 9.05 6.08 -3.10
C PHE A 414 9.66 7.40 -3.52
N LEU A 415 10.00 7.52 -4.80
CA LEU A 415 10.52 8.75 -5.38
C LEU A 415 9.58 9.94 -5.11
N MET A 416 8.26 9.74 -5.20
CA MET A 416 7.28 10.78 -4.88
C MET A 416 7.39 11.30 -3.44
N ASP A 417 7.81 10.49 -2.46
CA ASP A 417 8.06 10.98 -1.09
C ASP A 417 9.19 12.01 -1.12
N GLY A 418 10.33 11.65 -1.74
CA GLY A 418 11.49 12.53 -1.86
C GLY A 418 11.15 13.85 -2.53
N ILE A 419 10.36 13.81 -3.61
CA ILE A 419 9.92 15.02 -4.33
C ILE A 419 8.99 15.87 -3.46
N VAL A 420 7.94 15.29 -2.88
CA VAL A 420 6.92 16.03 -2.14
C VAL A 420 7.50 16.65 -0.88
N TYR A 421 8.30 15.89 -0.12
CA TYR A 421 8.93 16.40 1.09
C TYR A 421 10.10 17.35 0.78
N GLY A 422 10.85 17.12 -0.30
CA GLY A 422 11.86 18.07 -0.77
C GLY A 422 11.24 19.41 -1.18
N ALA A 423 10.14 19.38 -1.91
CA ALA A 423 9.37 20.57 -2.23
C ALA A 423 8.81 21.26 -0.97
N ALA A 424 8.34 20.48 0.01
CA ALA A 424 7.88 21.03 1.28
C ALA A 424 8.99 21.74 2.05
N CYS A 425 10.20 21.18 2.08
CA CYS A 425 11.36 21.83 2.68
C CYS A 425 11.71 23.15 2.00
N GLY A 426 11.81 23.16 0.66
CA GLY A 426 12.12 24.36 -0.11
C GLY A 426 11.04 25.44 0.00
N MET A 427 9.76 25.03 -0.04
CA MET A 427 8.62 25.94 0.11
C MET A 427 8.44 26.46 1.54
N GLY A 428 8.76 25.64 2.54
CA GLY A 428 8.81 26.04 3.93
C GLY A 428 9.84 27.15 4.16
N PHE A 429 11.04 26.98 3.63
CA PHE A 429 12.07 28.02 3.68
C PHE A 429 11.60 29.30 2.99
N ALA A 430 11.10 29.20 1.75
CA ALA A 430 10.62 30.34 0.98
C ALA A 430 9.48 31.11 1.66
N ALA A 431 8.53 30.41 2.30
CA ALA A 431 7.40 31.06 2.97
C ALA A 431 7.83 31.96 4.14
N PHE A 432 8.80 31.53 4.93
CA PHE A 432 9.29 32.31 6.07
C PHE A 432 10.27 33.40 5.63
N GLU A 433 11.11 33.11 4.64
CA GLU A 433 11.94 34.12 3.98
C GLU A 433 11.07 35.26 3.40
N ASN A 434 9.96 34.94 2.72
CA ASN A 434 8.99 35.92 2.22
C ASN A 434 8.47 36.84 3.33
N ILE A 435 8.19 36.31 4.52
CA ILE A 435 7.77 37.12 5.67
C ILE A 435 8.85 38.16 6.00
N LEU A 436 10.12 37.74 6.10
CA LEU A 436 11.24 38.66 6.39
C LEU A 436 11.33 39.78 5.35
N TYR A 437 11.17 39.46 4.06
CA TYR A 437 11.13 40.47 3.00
C TYR A 437 9.97 41.46 3.15
N GLY A 438 8.77 40.97 3.49
CA GLY A 438 7.61 41.83 3.75
C GLY A 438 7.82 42.74 4.96
N LEU A 439 8.39 42.20 6.04
CA LEU A 439 8.67 42.94 7.27
C LEU A 439 9.70 44.05 7.07
N ASN A 440 10.68 43.85 6.19
CA ASN A 440 11.66 44.88 5.83
C ASN A 440 11.04 46.10 5.12
N HIS A 441 9.78 46.01 4.67
CA HIS A 441 9.05 47.07 3.98
C HIS A 441 7.83 47.57 4.77
N LEU A 442 7.75 47.34 6.09
CA LEU A 442 6.61 47.79 6.92
C LEU A 442 6.32 49.28 6.84
N HIS A 443 7.32 50.10 6.48
CA HIS A 443 7.16 51.54 6.31
C HIS A 443 6.34 51.92 5.06
N ASP A 444 6.24 51.04 4.07
CA ASP A 444 5.42 51.22 2.87
C ASP A 444 4.53 49.97 2.66
N PRO A 445 3.28 50.01 3.14
CA PRO A 445 2.34 48.89 3.00
C PRO A 445 2.13 48.45 1.55
N GLY A 446 2.14 49.39 0.60
CA GLY A 446 1.95 49.09 -0.82
C GLY A 446 3.14 48.34 -1.40
N GLN A 447 4.36 48.79 -1.09
CA GLN A 447 5.58 48.10 -1.49
C GLN A 447 5.69 46.71 -0.84
N ALA A 448 5.40 46.60 0.47
CA ALA A 448 5.42 45.33 1.19
C ALA A 448 4.50 44.29 0.53
N LEU A 449 3.25 44.68 0.24
CA LEU A 449 2.28 43.78 -0.39
C LEU A 449 2.64 43.43 -1.83
N ASN A 450 3.23 44.35 -2.60
CA ASN A 450 3.72 44.08 -3.95
C ASN A 450 4.88 43.07 -3.96
N VAL A 451 5.83 43.20 -3.02
CA VAL A 451 6.93 42.24 -2.86
C VAL A 451 6.37 40.85 -2.54
N ILE A 452 5.42 40.75 -1.60
CA ILE A 452 4.79 39.46 -1.25
C ILE A 452 4.05 38.86 -2.44
N LEU A 453 3.28 39.66 -3.19
CA LEU A 453 2.55 39.20 -4.37
C LEU A 453 3.50 38.63 -5.43
N PHE A 454 4.58 39.36 -5.74
CA PHE A 454 5.57 38.93 -6.73
C PHE A 454 6.27 37.64 -6.27
N ARG A 455 6.74 37.58 -5.01
CA ARG A 455 7.40 36.39 -4.47
C ARG A 455 6.46 35.18 -4.40
N ALA A 456 5.19 35.38 -4.05
CA ALA A 456 4.20 34.30 -4.06
C ALA A 456 3.91 33.77 -5.46
N LEU A 457 3.84 34.63 -6.47
CA LEU A 457 3.60 34.25 -7.87
C LEU A 457 4.77 33.43 -8.44
N PHE A 458 6.01 33.83 -8.12
CA PHE A 458 7.22 33.19 -8.64
C PHE A 458 7.73 32.04 -7.78
N ALA A 459 7.21 31.85 -6.56
CA ALA A 459 7.64 30.78 -5.64
C ALA A 459 7.71 29.39 -6.30
N PRO A 460 6.71 28.92 -7.09
CA PRO A 460 6.77 27.61 -7.77
C PRO A 460 7.97 27.41 -8.70
N PHE A 461 8.53 28.49 -9.24
CA PHE A 461 9.66 28.46 -10.18
C PHE A 461 11.03 28.49 -9.49
N GLY A 462 11.04 28.60 -8.15
CA GLY A 462 12.25 28.72 -7.34
C GLY A 462 12.44 27.57 -6.36
N HIS A 463 12.70 27.91 -5.09
CA HIS A 463 13.17 27.02 -4.03
C HIS A 463 12.48 25.64 -3.99
N GLY A 464 11.15 25.57 -4.01
CA GLY A 464 10.46 24.28 -3.94
C GLY A 464 10.75 23.34 -5.12
N THR A 465 10.99 23.90 -6.31
CA THR A 465 11.36 23.11 -7.50
C THR A 465 12.80 22.62 -7.42
N TRP A 466 13.75 23.46 -7.06
CA TRP A 466 15.17 23.09 -6.99
C TRP A 466 15.46 22.13 -5.84
N THR A 467 14.91 22.39 -4.65
CA THR A 467 15.06 21.50 -3.50
C THR A 467 14.41 20.14 -3.79
N ALA A 468 13.31 20.07 -4.56
CA ALA A 468 12.73 18.79 -5.01
C ALA A 468 13.63 18.03 -6.00
N ILE A 469 14.31 18.74 -6.92
CA ILE A 469 15.29 18.13 -7.84
C ILE A 469 16.51 17.61 -7.07
N ALA A 470 17.03 18.36 -6.11
CA ALA A 470 18.13 17.91 -5.26
C ALA A 470 17.71 16.75 -4.35
N ALA A 471 16.48 16.77 -3.82
CA ALA A 471 15.91 15.67 -3.05
C ALA A 471 15.80 14.37 -3.87
N TYR A 472 15.48 14.47 -5.17
CA TYR A 472 15.57 13.34 -6.09
C TYR A 472 16.99 12.77 -6.17
N GLY A 473 18.00 13.65 -6.27
CA GLY A 473 19.40 13.23 -6.23
C GLY A 473 19.75 12.46 -4.96
N LEU A 474 19.37 12.98 -3.79
CA LEU A 474 19.58 12.31 -2.51
C LEU A 474 18.84 10.97 -2.41
N TRP A 475 17.63 10.90 -2.97
CA TRP A 475 16.87 9.66 -3.04
C TRP A 475 17.58 8.61 -3.89
N GLN A 476 18.13 8.99 -5.06
CA GLN A 476 18.93 8.11 -5.91
C GLN A 476 20.18 7.59 -5.21
N LEU A 477 20.84 8.43 -4.41
CA LEU A 477 21.96 8.01 -3.57
C LEU A 477 21.53 7.01 -2.50
N TYR A 478 20.44 7.29 -1.79
CA TYR A 478 20.05 6.48 -0.63
C TYR A 478 19.43 5.14 -1.02
N VAL A 479 18.56 5.13 -2.03
CA VAL A 479 17.81 3.94 -2.48
C VAL A 479 18.62 3.10 -3.45
N HIS A 480 19.33 3.74 -4.40
CA HIS A 480 20.01 3.04 -5.49
C HIS A 480 21.54 3.16 -5.46
N ASN A 481 22.11 3.85 -4.48
CA ASN A 481 23.56 4.09 -4.37
C ASN A 481 24.16 4.80 -5.61
N GLN A 482 23.35 5.60 -6.33
CA GLN A 482 23.77 6.28 -7.57
C GLN A 482 24.40 7.65 -7.28
N LYS A 483 25.67 7.63 -6.85
CA LYS A 483 26.43 8.83 -6.47
C LYS A 483 26.52 9.90 -7.58
N VAL A 484 26.73 9.47 -8.83
CA VAL A 484 26.88 10.38 -9.98
C VAL A 484 25.56 11.12 -10.25
N VAL A 485 24.44 10.41 -10.27
CA VAL A 485 23.11 11.02 -10.47
C VAL A 485 22.78 12.00 -9.35
N CYS A 486 23.10 11.65 -8.10
CA CYS A 486 22.96 12.56 -6.97
C CYS A 486 23.76 13.85 -7.16
N ALA A 487 25.04 13.74 -7.51
CA ALA A 487 25.91 14.90 -7.72
C ALA A 487 25.39 15.80 -8.85
N LEU A 488 24.93 15.22 -9.96
CA LEU A 488 24.35 15.97 -11.08
C LEU A 488 23.07 16.72 -10.68
N CYS A 489 22.16 16.08 -9.95
CA CYS A 489 20.90 16.71 -9.54
C CYS A 489 21.11 17.83 -8.51
N VAL A 490 22.01 17.62 -7.53
CA VAL A 490 22.37 18.66 -6.56
C VAL A 490 23.07 19.82 -7.26
N SER A 491 24.01 19.55 -8.16
CA SER A 491 24.71 20.60 -8.93
C SER A 491 23.74 21.39 -9.82
N LEU A 492 22.76 20.72 -10.44
CA LEU A 492 21.71 21.38 -11.21
C LEU A 492 20.86 22.30 -10.33
N ALA A 493 20.43 21.85 -9.15
CA ALA A 493 19.67 22.68 -8.22
C ALA A 493 20.45 23.93 -7.77
N LEU A 494 21.72 23.75 -7.40
CA LEU A 494 22.61 24.85 -7.03
C LEU A 494 22.81 25.85 -8.17
N ALA A 495 23.02 25.36 -9.40
CA ALA A 495 23.20 26.21 -10.56
C ALA A 495 21.93 26.99 -10.90
N LEU A 496 20.75 26.35 -10.87
CA LEU A 496 19.48 27.02 -11.12
C LEU A 496 19.20 28.10 -10.07
N HIS A 497 19.49 27.82 -8.80
CA HIS A 497 19.33 28.79 -7.72
C HIS A 497 20.29 29.97 -7.87
N ALA A 498 21.59 29.72 -8.04
CA ALA A 498 22.59 30.77 -8.22
C ALA A 498 22.26 31.65 -9.44
N LEU A 499 21.86 31.04 -10.56
CA LEU A 499 21.48 31.77 -11.75
C LEU A 499 20.19 32.57 -11.56
N TRP A 500 19.26 32.14 -10.70
CA TRP A 500 18.05 32.90 -10.42
C TRP A 500 18.36 34.19 -9.65
N ASP A 501 19.24 34.11 -8.66
CA ASP A 501 19.63 35.26 -7.82
C ASP A 501 20.65 36.20 -8.50
N LEU A 502 21.19 35.80 -9.65
CA LEU A 502 22.20 36.58 -10.37
C LEU A 502 21.58 37.80 -11.08
N GLN A 503 21.61 38.94 -10.40
CA GLN A 503 21.07 40.21 -10.87
C GLN A 503 22.11 41.08 -11.60
N VAL A 504 22.67 40.59 -12.71
CA VAL A 504 23.64 41.33 -13.54
C VAL A 504 23.06 41.87 -14.85
N LEU A 505 21.84 41.46 -15.21
CA LEU A 505 21.18 41.84 -16.45
C LEU A 505 20.22 43.02 -16.26
N PRO A 506 19.97 43.84 -17.31
CA PRO A 506 18.90 44.83 -17.31
C PRO A 506 17.51 44.19 -17.05
N SER A 507 16.57 44.94 -16.48
CA SER A 507 15.29 44.40 -15.95
C SER A 507 14.52 43.48 -16.91
N ARG A 508 14.47 43.80 -18.21
CA ARG A 508 13.78 42.96 -19.22
C ARG A 508 14.50 41.63 -19.45
N SER A 509 15.83 41.68 -19.54
CA SER A 509 16.66 40.50 -19.74
C SER A 509 16.74 39.63 -18.48
N TYR A 510 16.71 40.25 -17.30
CA TYR A 510 16.62 39.56 -16.02
C TYR A 510 15.29 38.80 -15.88
N LEU A 511 14.16 39.42 -16.24
CA LEU A 511 12.87 38.72 -16.25
C LEU A 511 12.89 37.52 -17.20
N LEU A 512 13.48 37.67 -18.40
CA LEU A 512 13.61 36.56 -19.35
C LEU A 512 14.50 35.44 -18.78
N GLN A 513 15.61 35.78 -18.11
CA GLN A 513 16.48 34.84 -17.41
C GLN A 513 15.69 34.06 -16.34
N MET A 514 14.94 34.74 -15.47
CA MET A 514 14.09 34.09 -14.47
C MET A 514 13.08 33.13 -15.10
N LEU A 515 12.39 33.55 -16.16
CA LEU A 515 11.41 32.70 -16.86
C LEU A 515 12.07 31.46 -17.48
N LEU A 516 13.25 31.59 -18.10
CA LEU A 516 13.98 30.48 -18.69
C LEU A 516 14.48 29.48 -17.63
N ILE A 517 15.04 29.98 -16.53
CA ILE A 517 15.51 29.16 -15.40
C ILE A 517 14.33 28.44 -14.74
N GLY A 518 13.23 29.16 -14.49
CA GLY A 518 12.01 28.60 -13.95
C GLY A 518 11.41 27.51 -14.85
N ALA A 519 11.36 27.74 -16.16
CA ALA A 519 10.87 26.76 -17.13
C ALA A 519 11.76 25.50 -17.17
N LEU A 520 13.09 25.67 -17.14
CA LEU A 520 14.04 24.56 -17.10
C LEU A 520 13.89 23.73 -15.80
N GLY A 521 13.74 24.40 -14.66
CA GLY A 521 13.47 23.78 -13.38
C GLY A 521 12.17 22.97 -13.39
N LEU A 522 11.06 23.57 -13.81
CA LEU A 522 9.77 22.90 -13.89
C LEU A 522 9.75 21.74 -14.88
N TYR A 523 10.39 21.88 -16.03
CA TYR A 523 10.53 20.79 -17.01
C TYR A 523 11.27 19.59 -16.40
N SER A 524 12.37 19.86 -15.70
CA SER A 524 13.16 18.85 -15.01
C SER A 524 12.34 18.15 -13.92
N LEU A 525 11.66 18.93 -13.07
CA LEU A 525 10.77 18.41 -12.04
C LEU A 525 9.63 17.59 -12.63
N GLN A 526 9.01 18.03 -13.73
CA GLN A 526 7.90 17.32 -14.35
C GLN A 526 8.32 15.93 -14.85
N LYS A 527 9.54 15.80 -15.41
CA LYS A 527 10.10 14.48 -15.79
C LYS A 527 10.27 13.58 -14.57
N ILE A 528 10.85 14.09 -13.49
CA ILE A 528 11.09 13.34 -12.26
C ILE A 528 9.76 12.92 -11.61
N VAL A 529 8.75 13.81 -11.59
CA VAL A 529 7.39 13.47 -11.08
C VAL A 529 6.74 12.38 -11.93
N ARG A 530 6.86 12.44 -13.27
CA ARG A 530 6.32 11.37 -14.14
C ARG A 530 7.00 10.03 -13.86
N GLN A 531 8.30 10.03 -13.58
CA GLN A 531 9.02 8.83 -13.16
C GLN A 531 8.51 8.32 -11.81
N GLY A 532 8.40 9.18 -10.81
CA GLY A 532 7.92 8.78 -9.48
C GLY A 532 6.50 8.20 -9.49
N LEU A 533 5.61 8.76 -10.31
CA LEU A 533 4.25 8.23 -10.48
C LEU A 533 4.25 6.86 -11.18
N ARG A 534 5.13 6.65 -12.18
CA ARG A 534 5.31 5.33 -12.79
C ARG A 534 5.80 4.31 -11.77
N ASP A 535 6.73 4.69 -10.90
CA ASP A 535 7.25 3.79 -9.87
C ASP A 535 6.18 3.37 -8.84
N GLU A 536 5.32 4.31 -8.42
CA GLU A 536 4.18 4.03 -7.55
C GLU A 536 3.18 3.09 -8.25
N ARG A 537 2.78 3.40 -9.49
CA ARG A 537 1.87 2.58 -10.30
C ARG A 537 2.42 1.17 -10.47
N GLN A 538 3.70 1.03 -10.87
CA GLN A 538 4.39 -0.26 -11.03
C GLN A 538 4.28 -1.10 -9.78
N SER A 539 4.56 -0.52 -8.61
CA SER A 539 4.51 -1.25 -7.34
C SER A 539 3.08 -1.65 -6.96
N ILE A 540 2.09 -0.81 -7.24
CA ILE A 540 0.67 -1.11 -7.00
C ILE A 540 0.23 -2.32 -7.82
N ILE A 541 0.44 -2.30 -9.14
CA ILE A 541 0.01 -3.38 -10.04
C ILE A 541 0.85 -4.64 -9.85
N ALA A 542 2.15 -4.49 -9.59
CA ALA A 542 3.03 -5.64 -9.33
C ALA A 542 2.50 -6.49 -8.18
N LEU A 543 2.01 -5.86 -7.11
CA LEU A 543 1.43 -6.57 -5.97
C LEU A 543 -0.03 -6.95 -6.14
N ASN A 544 -0.79 -6.07 -6.78
CA ASN A 544 -2.24 -6.14 -6.90
C ASN A 544 -2.64 -6.19 -8.39
N PRO A 545 -2.26 -7.26 -9.12
CA PRO A 545 -2.55 -7.38 -10.55
C PRO A 545 -4.06 -7.37 -10.86
N GLU A 546 -4.91 -7.60 -9.86
CA GLU A 546 -6.36 -7.49 -9.94
C GLU A 546 -6.89 -6.15 -10.39
N LEU A 547 -6.15 -5.09 -10.09
CA LEU A 547 -6.52 -3.73 -10.48
C LEU A 547 -6.44 -3.53 -12.01
N LEU A 548 -5.77 -4.42 -12.75
CA LEU A 548 -5.76 -4.39 -14.23
C LEU A 548 -7.10 -4.77 -14.84
N ASN A 549 -7.89 -5.59 -14.15
CA ASN A 549 -9.16 -6.11 -14.67
C ASN A 549 -10.36 -5.27 -14.22
N ARG A 550 -10.11 -4.19 -13.49
CA ARG A 550 -11.15 -3.25 -13.09
C ARG A 550 -11.55 -2.47 -14.34
N GLY A 551 -12.84 -2.46 -14.69
CA GLY A 551 -13.36 -1.69 -15.82
C GLY A 551 -13.15 -0.17 -15.62
N GLU A 552 -13.83 0.66 -16.41
CA GLU A 552 -13.67 2.12 -16.38
C GLU A 552 -14.20 2.81 -15.10
N GLU A 553 -14.63 2.06 -14.09
CA GLU A 553 -15.14 2.64 -12.84
C GLU A 553 -14.05 3.38 -12.06
N PRO A 554 -14.38 4.54 -11.46
CA PRO A 554 -13.42 5.31 -10.68
C PRO A 554 -12.90 4.50 -9.50
N VAL A 555 -11.57 4.45 -9.38
CA VAL A 555 -10.88 3.76 -8.29
C VAL A 555 -11.20 4.45 -6.97
N THR A 556 -11.84 3.72 -6.07
CA THR A 556 -11.98 4.11 -4.65
C THR A 556 -10.69 3.82 -3.90
N TYR A 557 -10.47 4.49 -2.76
CA TYR A 557 -9.23 4.39 -1.97
C TYR A 557 -9.54 4.05 -0.52
N ILE A 558 -8.62 3.29 0.09
CA ILE A 558 -8.62 2.97 1.53
C ILE A 558 -7.25 3.28 2.13
N ASP A 559 -7.19 3.50 3.43
CA ASP A 559 -5.94 3.69 4.15
C ASP A 559 -5.48 2.37 4.78
N CYS A 560 -4.23 2.00 4.51
CA CYS A 560 -3.59 0.84 5.13
C CYS A 560 -3.54 1.02 6.66
N SER A 561 -4.03 0.03 7.41
CA SER A 561 -4.01 0.02 8.88
C SER A 561 -2.59 0.14 9.47
N GLU A 562 -1.60 -0.46 8.80
CA GLU A 562 -0.22 -0.55 9.30
C GLU A 562 0.62 0.70 9.06
N CYS A 563 0.55 1.25 7.84
CA CYS A 563 1.43 2.35 7.43
C CYS A 563 0.71 3.65 7.08
N SER A 564 -0.62 3.67 7.22
CA SER A 564 -1.52 4.79 6.93
C SER A 564 -1.41 5.33 5.50
N SER A 565 -0.86 4.53 4.58
CA SER A 565 -0.78 4.92 3.17
C SER A 565 -2.11 4.69 2.50
N THR A 566 -2.50 5.63 1.67
CA THR A 566 -3.66 5.51 0.80
C THR A 566 -3.32 4.55 -0.33
N ILE A 567 -4.17 3.54 -0.51
CA ILE A 567 -4.01 2.48 -1.49
C ILE A 567 -5.32 2.29 -2.27
N PRO A 568 -5.26 1.86 -3.54
CA PRO A 568 -6.47 1.53 -4.29
C PRO A 568 -7.28 0.46 -3.57
N PHE A 569 -8.59 0.68 -3.47
CA PHE A 569 -9.53 -0.33 -3.00
C PHE A 569 -9.48 -1.54 -3.94
N GLY A 570 -9.54 -2.76 -3.39
CA GLY A 570 -9.25 -3.98 -4.14
C GLY A 570 -7.83 -4.52 -3.93
N SER A 571 -6.93 -3.76 -3.30
CA SER A 571 -5.55 -4.22 -3.03
C SER A 571 -5.51 -5.25 -1.91
N HIS A 572 -4.93 -6.42 -2.15
CA HIS A 572 -4.65 -7.43 -1.12
C HIS A 572 -3.39 -7.11 -0.31
N TYR A 573 -2.38 -6.46 -0.92
CA TYR A 573 -1.13 -6.10 -0.26
C TYR A 573 -0.81 -4.62 -0.44
N CYS A 574 -0.35 -3.98 0.62
CA CYS A 574 0.03 -2.57 0.59
C CYS A 574 1.38 -2.40 -0.14
N PRO A 575 1.47 -1.60 -1.22
CA PRO A 575 2.72 -1.34 -1.94
C PRO A 575 3.76 -0.54 -1.16
N ARG A 576 3.40 0.01 0.01
CA ARG A 576 4.37 0.72 0.86
C ARG A 576 5.00 -0.17 1.93
N CYS A 577 4.22 -0.98 2.65
CA CYS A 577 4.75 -1.83 3.71
C CYS A 577 4.79 -3.33 3.36
N GLY A 578 4.20 -3.74 2.24
CA GLY A 578 4.17 -5.15 1.82
C GLY A 578 3.32 -6.04 2.73
N ARG A 579 2.45 -5.43 3.55
CA ARG A 579 1.55 -6.11 4.48
C ARG A 579 0.22 -6.42 3.82
N ALA A 580 -0.41 -7.49 4.27
CA ALA A 580 -1.78 -7.80 3.90
C ALA A 580 -2.71 -6.64 4.31
N VAL A 581 -3.63 -6.28 3.44
CA VAL A 581 -4.56 -5.18 3.67
C VAL A 581 -5.78 -5.73 4.37
N HIS A 582 -6.02 -5.26 5.59
CA HIS A 582 -7.20 -5.59 6.35
C HIS A 582 -8.26 -4.51 6.19
N ALA A 583 -9.51 -4.91 5.99
CA ALA A 583 -10.66 -4.07 6.27
C ALA A 583 -10.55 -3.61 7.73
N ARG A 584 -10.74 -2.32 7.99
CA ARG A 584 -11.07 -1.91 9.36
C ARG A 584 -12.42 -2.55 9.66
N GLU A 585 -12.46 -3.50 10.58
CA GLU A 585 -13.69 -4.19 11.02
C GLU A 585 -14.75 -3.24 11.62
N ASN A 586 -14.48 -1.92 11.66
CA ASN A 586 -15.38 -0.88 12.14
C ASN A 586 -15.66 0.18 11.08
N VAL A 587 -16.59 -0.08 10.16
CA VAL A 587 -17.59 0.91 9.73
C VAL A 587 -18.85 0.13 9.36
N SER A 588 -19.78 0.02 10.30
CA SER A 588 -21.19 -0.15 9.95
C SER A 588 -21.60 1.03 9.07
N PHE A 589 -21.80 0.77 7.77
CA PHE A 589 -22.49 1.73 6.91
C PHE A 589 -23.99 1.73 7.22
#